data_AF-A0A3G2HY35-F1
#
_entry.id   AF-A0A3G2HY35-F1
#
_cell.length_a   1.000
_cell.length_b   1.000
_cell.length_c   1.000
_cell.angle_alpha   90.00
_cell.angle_beta   90.00
_cell.angle_gamma   90.00
#
_symmetry.space_group_name_H-M   'P 1'
#
loop_
_entity.id
_entity.type
_entity.pdbx_description
1 polymer ?
#
loop_
_entity_poly.entity_id
_entity_poly.type
_entity_poly.pdbx_seq_one_letter_code
_entity_poly.pdbx_strand_id
1 'polypeptide(L)'
;MQVDQFVEQFRRALADADPRATVTARVRLLLPIIEQRLANGSSYAAIVEDLNATGIEISQTVFANALWRLRQPKKPRTSTTAVPILTQPSHSVAAPPITSTTPVQAPALRTEAVQGRPNAIDSPADLRRIHDMDIDLDALREEGRAMRAKPKSS
;
A
#
# COMPACT_ATOMS: atom_id res chain seq x y z
N MET A 1 2.54 32.03 -23.15
CA MET A 1 1.89 31.35 -24.29
C MET A 1 2.18 29.84 -24.37
N GLN A 2 2.78 29.20 -23.35
CA GLN A 2 3.12 27.77 -23.43
C GLN A 2 2.02 26.84 -22.86
N VAL A 3 1.05 27.43 -22.15
CA VAL A 3 -0.08 26.73 -21.50
C VAL A 3 -0.96 26.05 -22.57
N ASP A 4 -1.29 26.77 -23.64
CA ASP A 4 -2.16 26.29 -24.71
C ASP A 4 -1.59 25.07 -25.46
N GLN A 5 -0.26 25.00 -25.61
CA GLN A 5 0.38 23.91 -26.34
C GLN A 5 0.23 22.56 -25.61
N PHE A 6 0.33 22.56 -24.28
CA PHE A 6 0.19 21.34 -23.49
C PHE A 6 -1.26 20.87 -23.39
N VAL A 7 -2.21 21.80 -23.28
CA VAL A 7 -3.65 21.50 -23.32
C VAL A 7 -4.02 20.80 -24.63
N GLU A 8 -3.51 21.28 -25.77
CA GLU A 8 -3.74 20.64 -27.07
C GLU A 8 -3.06 19.27 -27.20
N GLN A 9 -1.86 19.10 -26.63
CA GLN A 9 -1.21 17.78 -26.57
C GLN A 9 -2.00 16.77 -25.73
N PHE A 10 -2.50 17.21 -24.58
CA PHE A 10 -3.37 16.39 -23.73
C PHE A 10 -4.68 16.05 -24.43
N ARG A 11 -5.33 17.03 -25.08
CA ARG A 11 -6.55 16.79 -25.89
C ARG A 11 -6.30 15.76 -27.00
N ARG A 12 -5.21 15.91 -27.74
CA ARG A 12 -4.84 14.98 -28.81
C ARG A 12 -4.60 13.57 -28.28
N ALA A 13 -3.91 13.43 -27.14
CA ALA A 13 -3.67 12.14 -26.51
C ALA A 13 -4.94 11.51 -25.91
N LEU A 14 -5.94 12.32 -25.55
CA LEU A 14 -7.24 11.87 -25.07
C LEU A 14 -8.26 11.60 -26.19
N ALA A 15 -8.01 12.04 -27.42
CA ALA A 15 -8.95 11.88 -28.53
C ALA A 15 -9.29 10.40 -28.81
N ASP A 16 -8.31 9.51 -28.65
CA ASP A 16 -8.49 8.05 -28.82
C ASP A 16 -8.83 7.34 -27.50
N ALA A 17 -8.90 8.07 -26.39
CA ALA A 17 -9.16 7.49 -25.08
C ALA A 17 -10.67 7.28 -24.86
N ASP A 18 -11.03 6.15 -24.23
CA ASP A 18 -12.41 5.89 -23.86
C ASP A 18 -12.90 6.95 -22.84
N PRO A 19 -13.97 7.72 -23.14
CA PRO A 19 -14.53 8.70 -22.22
C PRO A 19 -15.16 8.04 -20.98
N ARG A 20 -15.33 6.72 -20.92
CA ARG A 20 -15.73 6.00 -19.71
C ARG A 20 -14.55 5.49 -18.89
N ALA A 21 -13.33 5.64 -19.38
CA ALA A 21 -12.14 5.23 -18.65
C ALA A 21 -11.97 6.03 -17.35
N THR A 22 -11.55 5.32 -16.30
CA THR A 22 -11.24 5.92 -15.00
C THR A 22 -10.18 7.02 -15.12
N VAL A 23 -10.20 7.98 -14.20
CA VAL A 23 -9.17 9.04 -14.10
C VAL A 23 -7.76 8.47 -14.13
N THR A 24 -7.50 7.39 -13.39
CA THR A 24 -6.16 6.76 -13.36
C THR A 24 -5.75 6.19 -14.71
N ALA A 25 -6.69 5.64 -15.48
CA ALA A 25 -6.42 5.12 -16.82
C ALA A 25 -6.10 6.27 -17.80
N ARG A 26 -6.85 7.37 -17.73
CA ARG A 26 -6.57 8.56 -18.54
C ARG A 26 -5.23 9.21 -18.19
N VAL A 27 -4.95 9.39 -16.90
CA VAL A 27 -3.64 9.91 -16.43
C VAL A 27 -2.49 9.00 -16.85
N ARG A 28 -2.71 7.68 -16.91
CA ARG A 28 -1.70 6.74 -17.42
C ARG A 28 -1.36 6.97 -18.88
N LEU A 29 -2.34 7.28 -19.73
CA LEU A 29 -2.10 7.60 -21.14
C LEU A 29 -1.29 8.89 -21.29
N LEU A 30 -1.56 9.87 -20.44
CA LEU A 30 -0.90 11.18 -20.45
C LEU A 30 0.45 11.19 -19.73
N LEU A 31 0.84 10.08 -19.08
CA LEU A 31 2.01 9.98 -18.22
C LEU A 31 3.31 10.47 -18.91
N PRO A 32 3.62 10.11 -20.18
CA PRO A 32 4.86 10.56 -20.83
C PRO A 32 4.94 12.09 -20.96
N ILE A 33 3.82 12.73 -21.31
CA ILE A 33 3.74 14.19 -21.48
C ILE A 33 3.86 14.88 -20.11
N ILE A 34 3.19 14.32 -19.09
CA ILE A 34 3.25 14.80 -17.71
C ILE A 34 4.69 14.73 -17.18
N GLU A 35 5.39 13.61 -17.40
CA GLU A 35 6.76 13.42 -16.94
C GLU A 35 7.74 14.37 -17.62
N GLN A 36 7.61 14.57 -18.93
CA GLN A 36 8.40 15.57 -19.65
C GLN A 36 8.17 16.98 -19.08
N ARG A 37 6.92 17.32 -18.76
CA ARG A 37 6.58 18.63 -18.22
C ARG A 37 7.10 18.83 -16.79
N LEU A 38 7.05 17.79 -15.97
CA LEU A 38 7.69 17.77 -14.64
C LEU A 38 9.22 17.91 -14.75
N ALA A 39 9.85 17.23 -15.71
CA ALA A 39 11.29 17.35 -15.95
C ALA A 39 11.70 18.78 -16.37
N ASN A 40 10.81 19.49 -17.07
CA ASN A 40 10.98 20.90 -17.42
C ASN A 40 10.71 21.87 -16.26
N GLY A 41 10.46 21.38 -15.04
CA GLY A 41 10.27 22.18 -13.84
C GLY A 41 8.84 22.70 -13.62
N SER A 42 7.85 22.18 -14.34
CA SER A 42 6.45 22.57 -14.12
C SER A 42 5.93 22.08 -12.77
N SER A 43 5.11 22.89 -12.10
CA SER A 43 4.49 22.51 -10.84
C SER A 43 3.35 21.51 -11.05
N TYR A 44 3.06 20.72 -10.03
CA TYR A 44 1.89 19.83 -10.03
C TYR A 44 0.58 20.60 -10.23
N ALA A 45 0.46 21.80 -9.67
CA ALA A 45 -0.73 22.64 -9.80
C ALA A 45 -0.97 23.07 -11.26
N ALA A 46 0.08 23.50 -11.96
CA ALA A 46 -0.02 23.90 -13.37
C ALA A 46 -0.44 22.73 -14.27
N ILE A 47 0.01 21.51 -13.97
CA ILE A 47 -0.39 20.31 -14.72
C ILE A 47 -1.86 19.97 -14.46
N VAL A 48 -2.32 20.12 -13.22
CA VAL A 48 -3.72 19.87 -12.84
C VAL A 48 -4.66 20.87 -13.51
N GLU A 49 -4.28 22.15 -13.56
CA GLU A 49 -5.05 23.18 -14.25
C GLU A 49 -5.24 22.85 -15.74
N ASP A 50 -4.17 22.43 -16.42
CA ASP A 50 -4.23 22.02 -17.82
C ASP A 50 -5.08 20.75 -18.03
N LEU A 51 -4.97 19.78 -17.13
CA LEU A 51 -5.79 18.56 -17.17
C LEU A 51 -7.27 18.90 -16.99
N ASN A 52 -7.60 19.82 -16.09
CA ASN A 52 -8.97 20.31 -15.91
C ASN A 52 -9.47 21.04 -17.17
N ALA A 53 -8.61 21.83 -17.83
CA ALA A 53 -8.94 22.49 -19.11
C ALA A 53 -9.17 21.50 -20.27
N THR A 54 -8.68 20.26 -20.15
CA THR A 54 -9.01 19.16 -21.07
C THR A 54 -10.28 18.38 -20.72
N GLY A 55 -10.94 18.72 -19.62
CA GLY A 55 -12.17 18.05 -19.16
C GLY A 55 -11.93 16.85 -18.24
N ILE A 56 -10.71 16.70 -17.69
CA ILE A 56 -10.42 15.75 -16.61
C ILE A 56 -10.44 16.53 -15.30
N GLU A 57 -11.62 16.71 -14.71
CA GLU A 57 -11.77 17.40 -13.43
C GLU A 57 -11.16 16.58 -12.29
N ILE A 58 -9.98 16.98 -11.83
CA ILE A 58 -9.25 16.32 -10.75
C ILE A 58 -8.64 17.33 -9.77
N SER A 59 -8.61 16.96 -8.49
CA SER A 59 -7.87 17.71 -7.49
C SER A 59 -6.38 17.35 -7.52
N GLN A 60 -5.55 18.26 -7.04
CA GLN A 60 -4.10 18.04 -6.92
C GLN A 60 -3.77 16.79 -6.07
N THR A 61 -4.54 16.54 -5.02
CA THR A 61 -4.38 15.34 -4.18
C THR A 61 -4.70 14.05 -4.95
N VAL A 62 -5.77 14.05 -5.75
CA VAL A 62 -6.14 12.90 -6.59
C VAL A 62 -5.08 12.67 -7.66
N PHE A 63 -4.57 13.73 -8.27
CA PHE A 63 -3.49 13.66 -9.25
C PHE A 63 -2.20 13.07 -8.66
N ALA A 64 -1.76 13.56 -7.50
CA ALA A 64 -0.58 13.05 -6.81
C ALA A 64 -0.73 11.57 -6.43
N ASN A 65 -1.90 11.18 -5.91
CA ASN A 65 -2.20 9.78 -5.60
C ASN A 65 -2.22 8.90 -6.86
N ALA A 66 -2.78 9.38 -7.97
CA ALA A 66 -2.79 8.66 -9.23
C ALA A 66 -1.36 8.42 -9.74
N LEU A 67 -0.50 9.44 -9.72
CA LEU A 67 0.91 9.31 -10.10
C LEU A 67 1.66 8.35 -9.17
N TRP A 68 1.45 8.45 -7.87
CA TRP A 68 2.05 7.52 -6.91
C TRP A 68 1.66 6.07 -7.23
N ARG A 69 0.37 5.80 -7.47
CA ARG A 69 -0.14 4.47 -7.84
C ARG A 69 0.45 3.95 -9.16
N LEU A 70 0.66 4.85 -10.13
CA LEU A 70 1.21 4.50 -11.44
C LEU A 70 2.72 4.18 -11.38
N ARG A 71 3.45 4.83 -10.47
CA ARG A 71 4.89 4.61 -10.25
C ARG A 71 5.19 3.39 -9.39
N GLN A 72 4.21 2.87 -8.65
CA GLN A 72 4.42 1.63 -7.91
C GLN A 72 4.73 0.48 -8.88
N PRO A 73 5.82 -0.27 -8.65
CA PRO A 73 6.12 -1.45 -9.46
C PRO A 73 4.89 -2.36 -9.41
N LYS A 74 4.36 -2.73 -10.59
CA LYS A 74 3.21 -3.63 -10.69
C LYS A 74 3.57 -4.92 -9.99
N LYS A 75 3.07 -5.12 -8.77
CA LYS A 75 3.03 -6.44 -8.16
C LYS A 75 2.17 -7.28 -9.10
N PRO A 76 2.65 -8.42 -9.63
CA PRO A 76 1.89 -9.22 -10.57
C PRO A 76 0.56 -9.58 -9.91
N ARG A 77 -0.52 -8.92 -10.34
CA ARG A 77 -1.87 -9.33 -9.99
C ARG A 77 -2.09 -10.59 -10.81
N THR A 78 -2.07 -11.74 -10.15
CA THR A 78 -2.69 -12.96 -10.64
C THR A 78 -4.18 -12.71 -10.78
N SER A 79 -4.56 -11.96 -11.81
CA SER A 79 -5.93 -11.93 -12.30
C SER A 79 -6.12 -13.16 -13.18
N THR A 80 -6.00 -14.34 -12.58
CA THR A 80 -6.47 -15.56 -13.23
C THR A 80 -7.98 -15.56 -13.05
N THR A 81 -8.69 -15.10 -14.09
CA THR A 81 -10.05 -15.55 -14.37
C THR A 81 -9.98 -17.06 -14.59
N ALA A 82 -10.00 -17.85 -13.50
CA ALA A 82 -10.17 -19.29 -13.55
C ALA A 82 -11.64 -19.58 -13.29
N VAL A 83 -12.32 -19.95 -14.36
CA VAL A 83 -13.65 -20.59 -14.38
C VAL A 83 -13.63 -21.79 -13.40
N PRO A 84 -14.63 -21.97 -12.52
CA PRO A 84 -14.62 -23.10 -11.60
C PRO A 84 -15.05 -24.36 -12.37
N ILE A 85 -14.09 -25.17 -12.80
CA ILE A 85 -14.38 -26.54 -13.22
C ILE A 85 -14.04 -27.47 -12.05
N LEU A 86 -15.13 -27.96 -11.46
CA LEU A 86 -15.21 -29.04 -10.49
C LEU A 86 -14.30 -30.22 -10.89
N THR A 87 -13.39 -30.64 -10.01
CA THR A 87 -12.83 -32.01 -9.98
C THR A 87 -12.10 -32.26 -8.65
N GLN A 88 -12.81 -32.86 -7.70
CA GLN A 88 -12.25 -33.92 -6.83
C GLN A 88 -12.24 -35.24 -7.64
N PRO A 89 -11.55 -36.35 -7.26
CA PRO A 89 -11.10 -36.79 -5.92
C PRO A 89 -9.58 -37.18 -5.92
N SER A 90 -8.87 -37.53 -4.84
CA SER A 90 -9.08 -38.65 -3.93
C SER A 90 -8.24 -38.51 -2.65
N HIS A 91 -8.84 -38.99 -1.57
CA HIS A 91 -8.25 -39.23 -0.28
C HIS A 91 -7.15 -40.31 -0.37
N SER A 92 -6.03 -40.13 0.33
CA SER A 92 -5.33 -41.28 0.89
C SER A 92 -4.86 -40.94 2.29
N VAL A 93 -5.34 -41.76 3.22
CA VAL A 93 -5.20 -41.70 4.66
C VAL A 93 -3.90 -42.43 5.05
N ALA A 94 -3.10 -41.82 5.91
CA ALA A 94 -2.30 -42.55 6.89
C ALA A 94 -2.03 -41.64 8.10
N ALA A 95 -2.54 -42.04 9.26
CA ALA A 95 -2.35 -41.42 10.57
C ALA A 95 -1.53 -42.38 11.50
N PRO A 96 -1.35 -42.13 12.82
CA PRO A 96 -0.09 -41.84 13.56
C PRO A 96 0.30 -43.03 14.52
N PRO A 97 1.06 -42.97 15.65
CA PRO A 97 1.52 -41.83 16.48
C PRO A 97 2.91 -41.89 17.21
N ILE A 98 3.25 -40.74 17.82
CA ILE A 98 4.13 -40.43 18.98
C ILE A 98 5.54 -41.04 19.12
N THR A 99 6.55 -40.17 19.21
CA THR A 99 7.50 -40.21 20.35
C THR A 99 7.83 -38.79 20.80
N SER A 100 7.53 -38.56 22.07
CA SER A 100 7.83 -37.37 22.85
C SER A 100 9.35 -37.24 23.07
N THR A 101 9.89 -36.03 22.96
CA THR A 101 10.99 -35.58 23.83
C THR A 101 11.10 -34.07 23.80
N THR A 102 10.38 -33.47 24.72
CA THR A 102 10.56 -32.11 25.23
C THR A 102 11.92 -32.02 25.93
N PRO A 103 12.67 -30.93 25.75
CA PRO A 103 13.33 -30.28 26.87
C PRO A 103 12.54 -29.01 27.18
N VAL A 104 11.99 -29.01 28.38
CA VAL A 104 11.37 -27.87 29.04
C VAL A 104 12.40 -26.73 29.09
N GLN A 105 12.19 -25.71 28.27
CA GLN A 105 12.72 -24.39 28.54
C GLN A 105 11.53 -23.51 28.85
N ALA A 106 11.49 -23.05 30.11
CA ALA A 106 10.42 -22.29 30.74
C ALA A 106 9.85 -21.21 29.81
N PRO A 107 8.51 -21.00 29.79
CA PRO A 107 7.95 -19.80 29.19
C PRO A 107 8.44 -18.62 30.02
N ALA A 108 9.53 -18.00 29.60
CA ALA A 108 9.75 -16.61 29.94
C ALA A 108 8.57 -15.87 29.31
N LEU A 109 7.52 -15.66 30.11
CA LEU A 109 6.50 -14.65 29.91
C LEU A 109 7.25 -13.34 29.61
N ARG A 110 7.54 -13.12 28.33
CA ARG A 110 7.91 -11.80 27.84
C ARG A 110 6.59 -11.08 27.69
N THR A 111 6.14 -10.51 28.81
CA THR A 111 4.97 -9.65 28.91
C THR A 111 5.26 -8.31 28.23
N GLU A 112 5.82 -8.33 27.01
CA GLU A 112 5.85 -7.14 26.18
C GLU A 112 4.49 -7.07 25.50
N ALA A 113 3.67 -6.11 25.93
CA ALA A 113 2.31 -5.91 25.41
C ALA A 113 2.26 -5.61 23.91
N VAL A 114 3.42 -5.29 23.33
CA VAL A 114 3.58 -4.93 21.93
C VAL A 114 4.71 -5.78 21.35
N GLN A 115 4.37 -6.68 20.41
CA GLN A 115 5.35 -7.51 19.75
C GLN A 115 5.65 -7.00 18.34
N GLY A 116 6.92 -7.07 17.93
CA GLY A 116 7.34 -6.75 16.57
C GLY A 116 7.60 -5.26 16.28
N ARG A 117 7.68 -4.40 17.30
CA ARG A 117 8.01 -2.97 17.12
C ARG A 117 9.46 -2.79 16.70
N PRO A 118 9.76 -2.22 15.52
CA PRO A 118 11.13 -1.88 15.14
C PRO A 118 11.62 -0.66 15.94
N ASN A 119 12.91 -0.66 16.32
CA ASN A 119 13.54 0.42 17.10
C ASN A 119 13.77 1.71 16.28
N ALA A 120 13.86 1.61 14.96
CA ALA A 120 14.01 2.72 14.02
C ALA A 120 13.31 2.38 12.69
N ILE A 121 12.98 3.41 11.91
CA ILE A 121 12.32 3.27 10.61
C ILE A 121 13.31 3.75 9.55
N ASP A 122 13.99 2.81 8.89
CA ASP A 122 14.97 3.10 7.84
C ASP A 122 14.52 2.60 6.46
N SER A 123 13.48 1.77 6.39
CA SER A 123 12.97 1.19 5.15
C SER A 123 11.44 1.20 5.06
N PRO A 124 10.86 1.28 3.84
CA PRO A 124 9.42 1.07 3.63
C PRO A 124 8.90 -0.29 4.13
N ALA A 125 9.77 -1.29 4.28
CA ALA A 125 9.42 -2.57 4.88
C ALA A 125 9.14 -2.44 6.38
N ASP A 126 9.79 -1.52 7.08
CA ASP A 126 9.59 -1.32 8.52
C ASP A 126 8.23 -0.69 8.83
N LEU A 127 7.72 0.16 7.93
CA LEU A 127 6.36 0.68 8.02
C LEU A 127 5.31 -0.42 7.93
N ARG A 128 5.56 -1.46 7.13
CA ARG A 128 4.68 -2.63 7.05
C ARG A 128 4.73 -3.44 8.34
N ARG A 129 5.92 -3.61 8.92
CA ARG A 129 6.07 -4.27 10.22
C ARG A 129 5.30 -3.54 11.31
N ILE A 130 5.32 -2.19 11.31
CA ILE A 130 4.54 -1.39 12.27
C ILE A 130 3.04 -1.59 12.08
N HIS A 131 2.58 -1.65 10.84
CA HIS A 131 1.18 -1.90 10.53
C HIS A 131 0.72 -3.30 10.97
N ASP A 132 1.58 -4.30 10.81
CA ASP A 132 1.29 -5.69 11.13
C ASP A 132 1.64 -6.04 12.59
N MET A 133 1.87 -5.03 13.45
CA MET A 133 2.12 -5.25 14.87
C MET A 133 0.89 -5.85 15.54
N ASP A 134 1.12 -6.91 16.32
CA ASP A 134 0.12 -7.47 17.19
C ASP A 134 0.23 -6.84 18.58
N ILE A 135 -0.88 -6.30 19.07
CA ILE A 135 -0.96 -5.56 20.33
C ILE A 135 -1.97 -6.26 21.21
N ASP A 136 -1.47 -6.89 22.28
CA ASP A 136 -2.33 -7.47 23.30
C ASP A 136 -2.80 -6.36 24.25
N LEU A 137 -4.08 -6.00 24.10
CA LEU A 137 -4.71 -4.93 24.88
C LEU A 137 -4.83 -5.27 26.36
N ASP A 138 -4.95 -6.55 26.71
CA ASP A 138 -5.09 -6.99 28.10
C ASP A 138 -3.72 -6.98 28.79
N ALA A 139 -2.68 -7.45 28.08
CA ALA A 139 -1.30 -7.30 28.55
C ALA A 139 -0.91 -5.81 28.70
N LEU A 140 -1.31 -4.95 27.76
CA LEU A 140 -1.06 -3.50 27.82
C LEU A 140 -1.75 -2.83 29.01
N ARG A 141 -2.98 -3.26 29.32
CA ARG A 141 -3.72 -2.79 30.49
C ARG A 141 -3.02 -3.19 31.78
N GLU A 142 -2.49 -4.41 31.85
CA GLU A 142 -1.76 -4.89 33.02
C GLU A 142 -0.42 -4.15 33.21
N GLU A 143 0.32 -3.92 32.13
CA GLU A 143 1.55 -3.12 32.14
C GLU A 143 1.28 -1.70 32.66
N GLY A 144 0.21 -1.06 32.20
CA GLY A 144 -0.19 0.26 32.69
C GLY A 144 -0.55 0.30 34.18
N ARG A 145 -1.15 -0.78 34.71
CA ARG A 145 -1.40 -0.93 36.15
C ARG A 145 -0.10 -1.11 36.93
N ALA A 146 0.80 -1.95 36.44
CA ALA A 146 2.10 -2.19 37.06
C ALA A 146 3.00 -0.94 37.09
N MET A 147 2.98 -0.12 36.02
CA MET A 147 3.72 1.14 35.97
C MET A 147 3.23 2.17 37.01
N ARG A 148 1.91 2.23 37.27
CA ARG A 148 1.34 3.11 38.31
C ARG A 148 1.58 2.60 39.72
N ALA A 149 1.71 1.30 39.90
CA ALA A 149 1.96 0.67 41.19
C ALA A 149 3.44 0.77 41.64
N LYS A 150 4.38 1.08 40.74
CA LYS A 150 5.79 1.28 41.12
C LYS A 150 5.96 2.60 41.88
N PRO A 151 6.37 2.58 43.17
CA PRO A 151 6.73 3.80 43.87
C PRO A 151 7.96 4.41 43.19
N LYS A 152 7.95 5.73 43.04
CA LYS A 152 9.06 6.50 42.48
C LYS A 152 10.24 6.36 43.43
N SER A 153 11.18 5.47 43.13
CA SER A 153 12.44 5.36 43.88
C SER A 153 13.16 6.70 43.77
N SER A 154 13.21 7.44 44.89
CA SER A 154 14.05 8.63 45.09
C SER A 154 15.43 8.20 45.58
#